data_AF-A0A1D7XX89-F1
#
_entry.id   AF-A0A1D7XX89-F1
#
_cell.length_a   1.000
_cell.length_b   1.000
_cell.length_c   1.000
_cell.angle_alpha   90.00
_cell.angle_beta   90.00
_cell.angle_gamma   90.00
#
_symmetry.space_group_name_H-M   'P 1'
#
loop_
_entity.id
_entity.type
_entity.pdbx_description
1 polymer ?
#
loop_
_entity_poly.entity_id
_entity_poly.type
_entity_poly.pdbx_seq_one_letter_code
_entity_poly.pdbx_strand_id
1 'polypeptide(L)'
;MKNIKFIPLFLIALTLIVSSCAIDNDPAVIPMGEAVTASLDKTGEIYAFDGDEISVGFVLSRTLAESTQFTYTLNGVEKSIDLIQGQQSVSLAIPNVVGESNSIVLTGAFALNNDAVLVGSTNTSVTFISVPAINSNGLEILMTWSNAVENDLDLWLTNEPPTTSIVTSQTGTPSESLTFDNTQPDGTYNILPRVWSAVDATVDVKMYIIHPNGTIEIFNDSVSGETTQAFYYFVKFEKVTDAGTGDVTYKTTKVAAESVF
;
A
#
# COMPACT_ATOMS: atom_id res chain seq x y z
N MET A 1 -62.20 84.79 19.99
CA MET A 1 -63.22 84.53 21.03
C MET A 1 -63.27 83.02 21.28
N LYS A 2 -63.07 82.61 22.54
CA LYS A 2 -63.46 81.35 23.22
C LYS A 2 -63.63 80.04 22.41
N ASN A 3 -62.67 79.13 22.64
CA ASN A 3 -62.79 77.82 23.30
C ASN A 3 -63.52 76.61 22.66
N ILE A 4 -62.84 75.45 22.85
CA ILE A 4 -63.30 74.04 23.07
C ILE A 4 -63.30 73.11 21.84
N LYS A 5 -62.81 71.86 21.85
CA LYS A 5 -61.95 71.00 22.71
C LYS A 5 -61.70 69.68 21.94
N PHE A 6 -60.70 68.92 22.40
CA PHE A 6 -60.50 67.46 22.39
C PHE A 6 -59.66 66.78 21.28
N ILE A 7 -58.57 66.19 21.78
CA ILE A 7 -57.53 65.26 21.27
C ILE A 7 -58.12 63.82 21.35
N PRO A 8 -57.80 62.80 20.52
CA PRO A 8 -56.47 62.15 20.54
C PRO A 8 -55.93 61.35 19.31
N LEU A 9 -54.58 61.18 19.36
CA LEU A 9 -53.70 60.09 18.88
C LEU A 9 -53.94 59.39 17.52
N PHE A 10 -52.91 59.37 16.66
CA PHE A 10 -52.42 58.18 15.93
C PHE A 10 -51.06 58.54 15.27
N LEU A 11 -49.93 58.15 15.87
CA LEU A 11 -49.10 56.94 15.62
C LEU A 11 -48.16 57.04 14.40
N ILE A 12 -46.87 57.04 14.74
CA ILE A 12 -45.67 56.92 13.90
C ILE A 12 -45.54 55.48 13.39
N ALA A 13 -45.20 55.31 12.11
CA ALA A 13 -44.63 54.07 11.60
C ALA A 13 -43.62 54.40 10.50
N LEU A 14 -42.37 54.67 10.90
CA LEU A 14 -41.23 54.72 10.00
C LEU A 14 -40.58 53.34 9.99
N THR A 15 -40.67 52.70 8.84
CA THR A 15 -40.04 51.44 8.45
C THR A 15 -38.52 51.51 8.58
N LEU A 16 -37.97 50.82 9.58
CA LEU A 16 -36.58 50.37 9.60
C LEU A 16 -36.59 48.85 9.59
N ILE A 17 -36.62 48.30 8.37
CA ILE A 17 -36.29 46.90 8.11
C ILE A 17 -34.78 46.80 8.27
N VAL A 18 -34.33 46.47 9.47
CA VAL A 18 -33.02 45.85 9.65
C VAL A 18 -33.19 44.40 9.22
N SER A 19 -32.73 44.07 8.02
CA SER A 19 -32.46 42.69 7.63
C SER A 19 -31.31 42.19 8.51
N SER A 20 -31.65 41.64 9.68
CA SER A 20 -30.73 40.72 10.35
C SER A 20 -30.67 39.48 9.46
N CYS A 21 -29.70 39.41 8.55
CA CYS A 21 -29.09 38.12 8.31
C CYS A 21 -28.46 37.76 9.66
N ALA A 22 -29.17 36.99 10.48
CA ALA A 22 -28.47 36.21 11.47
C ALA A 22 -27.43 35.43 10.67
N ILE A 23 -26.17 35.81 10.79
CA ILE A 23 -25.10 34.90 10.44
C ILE A 23 -25.34 33.76 11.40
N ASP A 24 -25.88 32.67 10.87
CA ASP A 24 -25.92 31.36 11.51
C ASP A 24 -24.46 30.95 11.73
N ASN A 25 -23.89 31.50 12.80
CA ASN A 25 -22.55 31.24 13.30
C ASN A 25 -22.64 30.30 14.49
N ASP A 26 -23.81 29.68 14.71
CA ASP A 26 -23.93 28.59 15.64
C ASP A 26 -23.03 27.48 15.10
N PRO A 27 -22.11 26.93 15.92
CA PRO A 27 -21.41 25.73 15.54
C PRO A 27 -22.45 24.70 15.11
N ALA A 28 -22.21 24.02 13.99
CA ALA A 28 -23.07 22.94 13.55
C ALA A 28 -23.43 22.08 14.76
N VAL A 29 -24.73 21.94 15.06
CA VAL A 29 -25.20 21.10 16.16
C VAL A 29 -24.79 19.68 15.80
N ILE A 30 -23.66 19.23 16.34
CA ILE A 30 -23.22 17.84 16.19
C ILE A 30 -24.18 17.03 17.06
N PRO A 31 -24.94 16.09 16.48
CA PRO A 31 -25.81 15.23 17.27
C PRO A 31 -24.95 14.55 18.35
N MET A 32 -25.29 14.81 19.63
CA MET A 32 -24.69 14.08 20.74
C MET A 32 -25.17 12.62 20.61
N GLY A 33 -24.33 11.74 20.06
CA GLY A 33 -24.71 10.34 19.86
C GLY A 33 -23.80 9.47 19.00
N GLU A 34 -23.02 10.03 18.07
CA GLU A 34 -22.06 9.21 17.31
C GLU A 34 -20.65 9.35 17.89
N ALA A 35 -20.12 8.22 18.36
CA ALA A 35 -18.74 8.11 18.78
C ALA A 35 -17.83 8.50 17.60
N VAL A 36 -16.77 9.26 17.89
CA VAL A 36 -15.77 9.59 16.87
C VAL A 36 -15.01 8.32 16.58
N THR A 37 -14.83 7.97 15.32
CA THR A 37 -14.07 6.77 14.93
C THR A 37 -12.77 7.14 14.26
N ALA A 38 -11.71 6.44 14.63
CA ALA A 38 -10.40 6.48 14.01
C ALA A 38 -10.24 5.31 13.02
N SER A 39 -9.71 5.57 11.84
CA SER A 39 -9.40 4.56 10.84
C SER A 39 -8.15 4.93 10.06
N LEU A 40 -7.61 3.97 9.31
CA LEU A 40 -6.67 4.24 8.23
C LEU A 40 -7.44 4.62 6.95
N ASP A 41 -6.82 5.41 6.08
CA ASP A 41 -7.35 5.76 4.76
C ASP A 41 -7.21 4.61 3.74
N LYS A 42 -6.42 3.60 4.09
CA LYS A 42 -6.10 2.41 3.28
C LYS A 42 -6.32 1.15 4.10
N THR A 43 -6.59 0.04 3.42
CA THR A 43 -6.73 -1.27 4.07
C THR A 43 -6.36 -2.42 3.15
N GLY A 44 -6.14 -3.60 3.73
CA GLY A 44 -5.80 -4.81 2.98
C GLY A 44 -4.34 -4.85 2.57
N GLU A 45 -4.07 -5.60 1.51
CA GLU A 45 -2.74 -5.72 0.90
C GLU A 45 -2.65 -4.80 -0.32
N ILE A 46 -1.60 -3.99 -0.40
CA ILE A 46 -1.36 -3.02 -1.47
C ILE A 46 0.05 -3.22 -2.01
N TYR A 47 0.18 -3.35 -3.33
CA TYR A 47 1.49 -3.35 -3.99
C TYR A 47 1.95 -1.90 -4.21
N ALA A 48 3.06 -1.53 -3.59
CA ALA A 48 3.69 -0.23 -3.76
C ALA A 48 4.79 -0.36 -4.81
N PHE A 49 4.60 0.24 -5.98
CA PHE A 49 5.61 0.24 -7.04
C PHE A 49 6.75 1.18 -6.67
N ASP A 50 7.99 0.76 -6.96
CA ASP A 50 9.17 1.60 -6.75
C ASP A 50 9.03 2.96 -7.46
N GLY A 51 9.63 3.99 -6.86
CA GLY A 51 9.50 5.39 -7.29
C GLY A 51 8.32 6.14 -6.67
N ASP A 52 7.34 5.45 -6.06
CA ASP A 52 6.26 6.07 -5.30
C ASP A 52 6.58 6.10 -3.79
N GLU A 53 6.22 7.19 -3.09
CA GLU A 53 6.26 7.20 -1.62
C GLU A 53 5.04 6.46 -1.05
N ILE A 54 5.26 5.58 -0.06
CA ILE A 54 4.17 4.97 0.69
C ILE A 54 3.65 6.03 1.68
N SER A 55 2.38 6.40 1.52
CA SER A 55 1.68 7.30 2.44
C SER A 55 0.44 6.63 3.02
N VAL A 56 0.27 6.71 4.34
CA VAL A 56 -0.90 6.19 5.06
C VAL A 56 -1.53 7.31 5.87
N GLY A 57 -2.79 7.59 5.60
CA GLY A 57 -3.58 8.55 6.36
C GLY A 57 -4.21 7.90 7.58
N PHE A 58 -4.11 8.57 8.72
CA PHE A 58 -4.88 8.30 9.92
C PHE A 58 -6.02 9.32 9.94
N VAL A 59 -7.26 8.84 10.00
CA VAL A 59 -8.46 9.63 9.71
C VAL A 59 -9.46 9.53 10.86
N LEU A 60 -10.01 10.68 11.26
CA LEU A 60 -11.18 10.75 12.14
C LEU A 60 -12.47 10.88 11.31
N SER A 61 -13.57 10.30 11.79
CA SER A 61 -14.89 10.47 11.15
C SER A 61 -15.38 11.92 11.14
N ARG A 62 -14.86 12.77 12.04
CA ARG A 62 -15.07 14.22 12.08
C ARG A 62 -13.89 14.93 12.72
N THR A 63 -13.76 16.23 12.49
CA THR A 63 -12.76 17.06 13.17
C THR A 63 -13.06 17.15 14.67
N LEU A 64 -12.00 17.30 15.46
CA LEU A 64 -12.07 17.58 16.90
C LEU A 64 -11.45 18.94 17.20
N ALA A 65 -11.95 19.58 18.26
CA ALA A 65 -11.50 20.90 18.70
C ALA A 65 -10.10 20.86 19.33
N GLU A 66 -9.66 19.68 19.77
CA GLU A 66 -8.35 19.43 20.35
C GLU A 66 -7.58 18.41 19.51
N SER A 67 -6.26 18.33 19.74
CA SER A 67 -5.41 17.34 19.09
C SER A 67 -5.78 15.92 19.50
N THR A 68 -5.53 14.97 18.59
CA THR A 68 -5.74 13.53 18.80
C THR A 68 -4.44 12.79 18.55
N GLN A 69 -4.08 11.90 19.46
CA GLN A 69 -2.96 10.99 19.24
C GLN A 69 -3.47 9.65 18.73
N PHE A 70 -3.01 9.24 17.55
CA PHE A 70 -3.19 7.87 17.07
C PHE A 70 -2.04 6.99 17.58
N THR A 71 -2.36 5.78 18.01
CA THR A 71 -1.37 4.74 18.32
C THR A 71 -1.51 3.61 17.31
N TYR A 72 -0.38 3.10 16.83
CA TYR A 72 -0.34 2.05 15.82
C TYR A 72 0.90 1.18 15.99
N THR A 73 0.95 0.04 15.32
CA THR A 73 2.18 -0.71 15.10
C THR A 73 2.65 -0.53 13.67
N LEU A 74 3.96 -0.37 13.48
CA LEU A 74 4.65 -0.50 12.19
C LEU A 74 5.55 -1.73 12.28
N ASN A 75 5.27 -2.75 11.47
CA ASN A 75 5.98 -4.03 11.50
C ASN A 75 6.02 -4.64 12.92
N GLY A 76 4.92 -4.51 13.66
CA GLY A 76 4.78 -4.99 15.04
C GLY A 76 5.38 -4.08 16.11
N VAL A 77 6.11 -3.02 15.75
CA VAL A 77 6.69 -2.06 16.69
C VAL A 77 5.71 -0.92 16.96
N GLU A 78 5.39 -0.68 18.24
CA GLU A 78 4.49 0.40 18.64
C GLU A 78 5.05 1.79 18.29
N LYS A 79 4.16 2.65 17.79
CA LYS A 79 4.41 4.02 17.36
C LYS A 79 3.17 4.88 17.65
N SER A 80 3.36 6.20 17.56
CA SER A 80 2.27 7.16 17.60
C SER A 80 2.45 8.25 16.55
N ILE A 81 1.35 8.90 16.19
CA ILE A 81 1.32 10.08 15.33
C ILE A 81 0.22 11.02 15.82
N ASP A 82 0.54 12.32 15.90
CA ASP A 82 -0.37 13.32 16.41
C ASP A 82 -1.09 14.04 15.27
N LEU A 83 -2.41 14.13 15.38
CA LEU A 83 -3.27 14.97 14.56
C LEU A 83 -3.49 16.29 15.29
N ILE A 84 -3.08 17.38 14.67
CA ILE A 84 -3.29 18.71 15.23
C ILE A 84 -4.77 19.09 15.21
N GLN A 85 -5.20 19.90 16.19
CA GLN A 85 -6.58 20.36 16.32
C GLN A 85 -7.18 20.92 15.02
N GLY A 86 -8.46 20.67 14.81
CA GLY A 86 -9.20 21.15 13.64
C GLY A 86 -8.90 20.41 12.34
N GLN A 87 -7.96 19.48 12.31
CA GLN A 87 -7.75 18.58 11.18
C GLN A 87 -8.56 17.28 11.32
N GLN A 88 -8.80 16.64 10.18
CA GLN A 88 -9.50 15.35 10.12
C GLN A 88 -8.55 14.19 9.86
N SER A 89 -7.36 14.45 9.30
CA SER A 89 -6.40 13.41 8.97
C SER A 89 -4.96 13.89 9.06
N VAL A 90 -4.06 12.96 9.38
CA VAL A 90 -2.60 13.13 9.35
C VAL A 90 -1.99 11.97 8.59
N SER A 91 -0.93 12.23 7.81
CA SER A 91 -0.28 11.20 7.00
C SER A 91 1.06 10.78 7.58
N LEU A 92 1.30 9.47 7.59
CA LEU A 92 2.60 8.85 7.81
C LEU A 92 3.23 8.54 6.45
N ALA A 93 4.49 8.94 6.26
CA ALA A 93 5.31 8.51 5.14
C ALA A 93 6.21 7.35 5.58
N ILE A 94 6.32 6.31 4.74
CA ILE A 94 7.12 5.11 5.00
C ILE A 94 8.07 4.91 3.81
N PRO A 95 9.34 4.52 4.04
CA PRO A 95 10.23 4.15 2.95
C PRO A 95 9.63 3.04 2.08
N ASN A 96 9.69 3.24 0.76
CA ASN A 96 9.33 2.22 -0.23
C ASN A 96 10.61 1.56 -0.73
N VAL A 97 10.98 0.43 -0.14
CA VAL A 97 12.17 -0.33 -0.51
C VAL A 97 11.72 -1.66 -1.11
N VAL A 98 12.02 -1.89 -2.38
CA VAL A 98 11.65 -3.11 -3.12
C VAL A 98 12.06 -4.37 -2.35
N GLY A 99 11.15 -5.34 -2.27
CA GLY A 99 11.37 -6.58 -1.53
C GLY A 99 10.99 -6.51 -0.05
N GLU A 100 10.83 -5.32 0.51
CA GLU A 100 10.31 -5.15 1.87
C GLU A 100 8.78 -5.20 1.91
N SER A 101 8.25 -5.53 3.09
CA SER A 101 6.83 -5.40 3.39
C SER A 101 6.64 -4.57 4.65
N ASN A 102 5.71 -3.63 4.60
CA ASN A 102 5.39 -2.73 5.70
C ASN A 102 3.94 -2.91 6.14
N SER A 103 3.73 -3.40 7.35
CA SER A 103 2.41 -3.64 7.94
C SER A 103 2.10 -2.60 9.01
N ILE A 104 0.96 -1.94 8.87
CA ILE A 104 0.48 -0.91 9.79
C ILE A 104 -0.83 -1.40 10.41
N VAL A 105 -0.90 -1.39 11.73
CA VAL A 105 -2.12 -1.72 12.47
C VAL A 105 -2.45 -0.59 13.42
N LEU A 106 -3.59 0.07 13.20
CA LEU A 106 -4.15 1.06 14.11
C LEU A 106 -4.60 0.35 15.40
N THR A 107 -4.02 0.72 16.53
CA THR A 107 -4.29 0.10 17.84
C THR A 107 -5.12 0.98 18.75
N GLY A 108 -5.13 2.29 18.52
CA GLY A 108 -5.83 3.24 19.39
C GLY A 108 -5.87 4.65 18.83
N ALA A 109 -6.74 5.46 19.41
CA ALA A 109 -6.78 6.90 19.21
C ALA A 109 -7.31 7.57 20.48
N PHE A 110 -6.66 8.66 20.89
CA PHE A 110 -6.92 9.33 22.15
C PHE A 110 -7.01 10.84 21.93
N ALA A 111 -8.20 11.41 22.16
CA ALA A 111 -8.38 12.86 22.15
C ALA A 111 -8.03 13.46 23.51
N LEU A 112 -7.37 14.63 23.52
CA LEU A 112 -6.90 15.27 24.76
C LEU A 112 -8.03 15.80 25.67
N ASN A 113 -9.26 15.94 25.15
CA ASN A 113 -10.41 16.44 25.88
C ASN A 113 -11.30 15.35 26.51
N ASN A 114 -10.86 14.09 26.54
CA ASN A 114 -11.67 12.92 26.91
C ASN A 114 -12.89 12.66 25.98
N ASP A 115 -12.92 13.20 24.76
CA ASP A 115 -13.86 12.69 23.76
C ASP A 115 -13.54 11.21 23.51
N ALA A 116 -14.56 10.36 23.56
CA ALA A 116 -14.42 8.96 23.26
C ALA A 116 -14.13 8.80 21.76
N VAL A 117 -12.87 8.53 21.42
CA VAL A 117 -12.47 8.09 20.09
C VAL A 117 -12.37 6.57 20.10
N LEU A 118 -13.16 5.93 19.26
CA LEU A 118 -13.13 4.49 19.06
C LEU A 118 -12.27 4.18 17.85
N VAL A 119 -11.50 3.10 17.91
CA VAL A 119 -10.96 2.51 16.67
C VAL A 119 -12.12 1.93 15.89
N GLY A 120 -12.22 2.26 14.60
CA GLY A 120 -13.25 1.74 13.71
C GLY A 120 -13.20 0.22 13.60
N SER A 121 -14.29 -0.40 13.11
CA SER A 121 -14.35 -1.85 12.88
C SER A 121 -13.73 -2.28 11.54
N THR A 122 -13.45 -1.33 10.65
CA THR A 122 -12.86 -1.54 9.32
C THR A 122 -11.70 -0.57 9.11
N ASN A 123 -10.83 -0.88 8.15
CA ASN A 123 -9.65 -0.06 7.81
C ASN A 123 -8.74 0.18 9.02
N THR A 124 -8.51 -0.86 9.82
CA THR A 124 -7.62 -0.81 10.97
C THR A 124 -6.24 -1.37 10.66
N SER A 125 -6.08 -2.04 9.53
CA SER A 125 -4.79 -2.53 9.08
C SER A 125 -4.61 -2.42 7.57
N VAL A 126 -3.38 -2.19 7.17
CA VAL A 126 -2.91 -2.21 5.78
C VAL A 126 -1.51 -2.81 5.74
N THR A 127 -1.22 -3.59 4.72
CA THR A 127 0.12 -4.11 4.44
C THR A 127 0.54 -3.68 3.06
N PHE A 128 1.69 -3.04 2.95
CA PHE A 128 2.32 -2.67 1.69
C PHE A 128 3.38 -3.71 1.37
N ILE A 129 3.37 -4.18 0.12
CA ILE A 129 4.42 -5.01 -0.44
C ILE A 129 5.11 -4.19 -1.52
N SER A 130 6.37 -3.87 -1.31
CA SER A 130 7.15 -3.04 -2.22
C SER A 130 7.64 -3.88 -3.39
N VAL A 131 7.24 -3.53 -4.61
CA VAL A 131 7.55 -4.24 -5.84
C VAL A 131 8.33 -3.34 -6.82
N PRO A 132 9.12 -3.90 -7.75
CA PRO A 132 9.78 -3.12 -8.80
C PRO A 132 8.80 -2.22 -9.56
N ALA A 133 9.27 -1.06 -10.01
CA ALA A 133 8.48 -0.15 -10.84
C ALA A 133 8.00 -0.83 -12.13
N ILE A 134 6.86 -0.39 -12.65
CA ILE A 134 6.34 -0.90 -13.93
C ILE A 134 7.30 -0.51 -15.05
N ASN A 135 7.76 -1.50 -15.82
CA ASN A 135 8.63 -1.29 -16.97
C ASN A 135 7.91 -1.66 -18.27
N SER A 136 7.62 -0.66 -19.10
CA SER A 136 6.95 -0.90 -20.39
C SER A 136 7.82 -1.68 -21.39
N ASN A 137 9.12 -1.80 -21.15
CA ASN A 137 10.09 -2.46 -22.04
C ASN A 137 10.56 -3.82 -21.52
N GLY A 138 9.91 -4.39 -20.50
CA GLY A 138 10.34 -5.66 -19.94
C GLY A 138 9.37 -6.28 -18.96
N LEU A 139 9.67 -7.51 -18.56
CA LEU A 139 9.02 -8.18 -17.45
C LEU A 139 9.86 -7.95 -16.19
N GLU A 140 9.27 -7.45 -15.12
CA GLU A 140 9.97 -7.32 -13.83
C GLU A 140 9.61 -8.50 -12.93
N ILE A 141 10.61 -9.02 -12.24
CA ILE A 141 10.49 -10.16 -11.34
C ILE A 141 11.03 -9.73 -9.98
N LEU A 142 10.28 -10.01 -8.93
CA LEU A 142 10.75 -9.95 -7.55
C LEU A 142 10.58 -11.31 -6.89
N MET A 143 11.62 -11.80 -6.25
CA MET A 143 11.63 -13.00 -5.42
C MET A 143 11.88 -12.61 -3.97
N THR A 144 11.09 -13.18 -3.07
CA THR A 144 11.27 -13.11 -1.62
C THR A 144 11.23 -14.52 -1.05
N TRP A 145 11.84 -14.73 0.12
CA TRP A 145 11.85 -16.05 0.74
C TRP A 145 11.70 -16.00 2.27
N SER A 146 11.35 -17.12 2.87
CA SER A 146 11.23 -17.25 4.32
C SER A 146 12.59 -17.19 5.01
N ASN A 147 12.61 -16.60 6.21
CA ASN A 147 13.81 -16.51 7.05
C ASN A 147 15.02 -15.91 6.29
N ALA A 148 14.75 -14.86 5.51
CA ALA A 148 15.70 -14.29 4.55
C ALA A 148 16.93 -13.60 5.15
N VAL A 149 17.01 -13.54 6.48
CA VAL A 149 18.23 -13.10 7.19
C VAL A 149 19.23 -14.26 7.30
N GLU A 150 18.74 -15.49 7.43
CA GLU A 150 19.56 -16.69 7.66
C GLU A 150 19.69 -17.55 6.39
N ASN A 151 18.67 -17.53 5.51
CA ASN A 151 18.70 -18.16 4.20
C ASN A 151 19.14 -17.17 3.13
N ASP A 152 19.90 -17.65 2.17
CA ASP A 152 20.45 -16.88 1.05
C ASP A 152 20.12 -17.58 -0.27
N LEU A 153 19.24 -16.97 -1.05
CA LEU A 153 18.77 -17.46 -2.34
C LEU A 153 19.07 -16.43 -3.43
N ASP A 154 19.55 -16.91 -4.57
CA ASP A 154 19.74 -16.11 -5.77
C ASP A 154 18.59 -16.30 -6.76
N LEU A 155 18.39 -15.33 -7.65
CA LEU A 155 17.39 -15.39 -8.73
C LEU A 155 18.06 -15.45 -10.09
N TRP A 156 17.62 -16.39 -10.93
CA TRP A 156 18.17 -16.61 -12.27
C TRP A 156 17.10 -16.64 -13.34
N LEU A 157 17.36 -15.95 -14.45
CA LEU A 157 16.62 -16.07 -15.70
C LEU A 157 17.47 -16.85 -16.71
N THR A 158 16.91 -17.91 -17.29
CA THR A 158 17.62 -18.79 -18.22
C THR A 158 16.75 -19.13 -19.43
N ASN A 159 17.38 -19.65 -20.49
CA ASN A 159 16.66 -20.25 -21.62
C ASN A 159 15.94 -21.55 -21.21
N GLU A 160 15.10 -22.10 -22.10
CA GLU A 160 14.50 -23.42 -21.95
C GLU A 160 15.06 -24.40 -23.00
N PRO A 161 15.70 -25.53 -22.60
CA PRO A 161 16.06 -25.92 -21.23
C PRO A 161 17.16 -25.01 -20.63
N PRO A 162 17.25 -24.93 -19.28
CA PRO A 162 18.10 -23.99 -18.53
C PRO A 162 19.59 -24.33 -18.66
N THR A 163 20.18 -23.90 -19.76
CA THR A 163 21.57 -24.22 -20.15
C THR A 163 22.44 -22.96 -20.23
N THR A 164 21.82 -21.80 -20.38
CA THR A 164 22.47 -20.50 -20.47
C THR A 164 21.76 -19.50 -19.58
N SER A 165 22.53 -18.78 -18.78
CA SER A 165 22.02 -17.66 -18.00
C SER A 165 21.86 -16.42 -18.86
N ILE A 166 20.74 -15.72 -18.68
CA ILE A 166 20.40 -14.50 -19.41
C ILE A 166 20.62 -13.30 -18.49
N VAL A 167 20.05 -13.34 -17.29
CA VAL A 167 20.24 -12.33 -16.24
C VAL A 167 20.20 -13.04 -14.88
N THR A 168 20.99 -12.55 -13.92
CA THR A 168 21.02 -13.07 -12.53
C THR A 168 21.07 -11.94 -11.52
N SER A 169 20.46 -12.18 -10.37
CA SER A 169 20.59 -11.34 -9.18
C SER A 169 21.03 -12.22 -8.02
N GLN A 170 22.11 -11.80 -7.36
CA GLN A 170 22.87 -12.57 -6.38
C GLN A 170 23.37 -11.63 -5.28
N THR A 171 22.42 -11.04 -4.56
CA THR A 171 22.69 -10.06 -3.50
C THR A 171 22.60 -10.72 -2.13
N GLY A 172 23.19 -10.09 -1.11
CA GLY A 172 22.99 -10.51 0.28
C GLY A 172 21.74 -9.88 0.91
N THR A 173 20.76 -9.46 0.11
CA THR A 173 19.54 -8.79 0.59
C THR A 173 18.40 -9.81 0.72
N PRO A 174 17.37 -9.56 1.55
CA PRO A 174 16.33 -10.55 1.82
C PRO A 174 15.33 -10.76 0.66
N SER A 175 15.71 -10.34 -0.54
CA SER A 175 14.93 -10.41 -1.76
C SER A 175 15.86 -10.30 -2.98
N GLU A 176 15.42 -10.81 -4.12
CA GLU A 176 16.12 -10.64 -5.38
C GLU A 176 15.17 -10.09 -6.43
N SER A 177 15.63 -9.16 -7.27
CA SER A 177 14.80 -8.63 -8.35
C SER A 177 15.56 -8.59 -9.68
N LEU A 178 14.83 -8.81 -10.78
CA LEU A 178 15.38 -8.89 -12.12
C LEU A 178 14.44 -8.31 -13.16
N THR A 179 15.03 -7.72 -14.18
CA THR A 179 14.33 -7.30 -15.40
C THR A 179 14.66 -8.25 -16.54
N PHE A 180 13.64 -8.76 -17.21
CA PHE A 180 13.76 -9.40 -18.52
C PHE A 180 13.44 -8.39 -19.63
N ASP A 181 14.42 -8.06 -20.45
CA ASP A 181 14.31 -7.00 -21.47
C ASP A 181 13.57 -7.49 -22.74
N ASN A 182 12.67 -6.67 -23.30
CA ASN A 182 11.91 -6.99 -24.52
C ASN A 182 12.80 -7.21 -25.76
N THR A 183 14.06 -6.79 -25.74
CA THR A 183 15.05 -7.03 -26.81
C THR A 183 15.51 -8.49 -26.89
N GLN A 184 15.24 -9.29 -25.85
CA GLN A 184 15.47 -10.72 -25.92
C GLN A 184 14.59 -11.35 -27.00
N PRO A 185 15.08 -12.37 -27.73
CA PRO A 185 14.29 -13.06 -28.74
C PRO A 185 12.96 -13.60 -28.20
N ASP A 186 12.01 -13.84 -29.10
CA ASP A 186 10.81 -14.60 -28.71
C ASP A 186 11.20 -16.05 -28.40
N GLY A 187 10.56 -16.64 -27.39
CA GLY A 187 10.90 -17.98 -26.92
C GLY A 187 10.38 -18.28 -25.52
N THR A 188 10.76 -19.46 -25.03
CA THR A 188 10.45 -19.92 -23.67
C THR A 188 11.66 -19.78 -22.77
N TYR A 189 11.41 -19.32 -21.55
CA TYR A 189 12.40 -18.98 -20.55
C TYR A 189 12.00 -19.53 -19.18
N ASN A 190 12.97 -19.62 -18.28
CA ASN A 190 12.78 -20.05 -16.91
C ASN A 190 13.16 -18.95 -15.92
N ILE A 191 12.41 -18.90 -14.82
CA ILE A 191 12.71 -18.15 -13.60
C ILE A 191 13.03 -19.19 -12.52
N LEU A 192 14.26 -19.18 -12.02
CA LEU A 192 14.81 -20.20 -11.14
C LEU A 192 15.33 -19.56 -9.85
N PRO A 193 14.80 -19.94 -8.67
CA PRO A 193 15.51 -19.78 -7.42
C PRO A 193 16.72 -20.71 -7.42
N ARG A 194 17.84 -20.18 -6.93
CA ARG A 194 19.02 -20.97 -6.61
C ARG A 194 19.29 -20.82 -5.12
N VAL A 195 19.45 -21.92 -4.41
CA VAL A 195 19.81 -21.90 -3.00
C VAL A 195 21.31 -21.65 -2.90
N TRP A 196 21.74 -20.40 -2.67
CA TRP A 196 23.16 -20.12 -2.45
C TRP A 196 23.64 -20.79 -1.15
N SER A 197 22.87 -20.60 -0.07
CA SER A 197 22.98 -21.33 1.20
C SER A 197 21.68 -21.22 2.00
N ALA A 198 21.28 -22.27 2.70
CA ALA A 198 20.10 -22.22 3.56
C ALA A 198 20.39 -22.92 4.90
N VAL A 199 19.86 -22.35 5.98
CA VAL A 199 19.82 -23.00 7.30
C VAL A 199 18.57 -23.88 7.44
N ASP A 200 17.51 -23.55 6.72
CA ASP A 200 16.25 -24.26 6.75
C ASP A 200 16.23 -25.40 5.73
N ALA A 201 15.69 -26.56 6.12
CA ALA A 201 15.55 -27.70 5.20
C ALA A 201 14.55 -27.42 4.06
N THR A 202 13.59 -26.53 4.30
CA THR A 202 12.59 -26.09 3.33
C THR A 202 12.49 -24.57 3.42
N VAL A 203 12.64 -23.91 2.28
CA VAL A 203 12.56 -22.45 2.17
C VAL A 203 11.33 -22.11 1.34
N ASP A 204 10.37 -21.40 1.93
CA ASP A 204 9.22 -20.89 1.21
C ASP A 204 9.66 -19.73 0.32
N VAL A 205 9.30 -19.78 -0.96
CA VAL A 205 9.63 -18.78 -1.97
C VAL A 205 8.34 -18.17 -2.49
N LYS A 206 8.33 -16.85 -2.62
CA LYS A 206 7.26 -16.10 -3.29
C LYS A 206 7.84 -15.22 -4.38
N MET A 207 7.29 -15.35 -5.58
CA MET A 207 7.62 -14.54 -6.75
C MET A 207 6.46 -13.64 -7.13
N TYR A 208 6.78 -12.39 -7.40
CA TYR A 208 5.91 -11.40 -8.02
C TYR A 208 6.42 -11.16 -9.43
N ILE A 209 5.56 -11.32 -10.42
CA ILE A 209 5.87 -11.05 -11.82
C ILE A 209 5.02 -9.87 -12.26
N ILE A 210 5.68 -8.75 -12.51
CA ILE A 210 5.05 -7.49 -12.87
C ILE A 210 5.16 -7.33 -14.38
N HIS A 211 4.01 -7.33 -15.03
CA HIS A 211 3.89 -7.17 -16.47
C HIS A 211 4.06 -5.71 -16.89
N PRO A 212 4.43 -5.44 -18.17
CA PRO A 212 4.52 -4.09 -18.72
C PRO A 212 3.27 -3.21 -18.56
N ASN A 213 2.10 -3.83 -18.40
CA ASN A 213 0.81 -3.16 -18.20
C ASN A 213 0.48 -2.88 -16.71
N GLY A 214 1.37 -3.24 -15.78
CA GLY A 214 1.21 -3.09 -14.34
C GLY A 214 0.45 -4.21 -13.63
N THR A 215 -0.03 -5.24 -14.33
CA THR A 215 -0.63 -6.40 -13.67
C THR A 215 0.44 -7.25 -12.99
N ILE A 216 0.13 -7.76 -11.80
CA ILE A 216 1.04 -8.60 -11.02
C ILE A 216 0.49 -10.02 -10.96
N GLU A 217 1.31 -11.00 -11.33
CA GLU A 217 1.07 -12.42 -11.05
C GLU A 217 1.92 -12.86 -9.87
N ILE A 218 1.34 -13.69 -9.00
CA ILE A 218 2.00 -14.13 -7.76
C ILE A 218 2.08 -15.64 -7.75
N PHE A 219 3.29 -16.13 -7.54
CA PHE A 219 3.59 -17.56 -7.47
C PHE A 219 4.29 -17.87 -6.16
N ASN A 220 3.86 -18.92 -5.49
CA ASN A 220 4.42 -19.35 -4.21
C ASN A 220 4.54 -20.87 -4.17
N ASP A 221 5.66 -21.34 -3.63
CA ASP A 221 6.04 -22.74 -3.49
C ASP A 221 7.23 -22.83 -2.53
N SER A 222 7.71 -24.03 -2.25
CA SER A 222 8.90 -24.23 -1.42
C SER A 222 10.02 -24.91 -2.19
N VAL A 223 11.27 -24.57 -1.88
CA VAL A 223 12.46 -25.28 -2.38
C VAL A 223 13.18 -25.98 -1.24
N SER A 224 13.91 -27.06 -1.53
CA SER A 224 14.75 -27.71 -0.51
C SER A 224 16.01 -26.88 -0.27
N GLY A 225 16.26 -26.54 0.99
CA GLY A 225 17.50 -25.86 1.42
C GLY A 225 18.65 -26.82 1.70
N GLU A 226 18.41 -28.14 1.66
CA GLU A 226 19.40 -29.16 2.02
C GLU A 226 20.56 -29.27 1.01
N THR A 227 20.32 -28.88 -0.24
CA THR A 227 21.33 -28.92 -1.31
C THR A 227 21.77 -27.51 -1.66
N THR A 228 22.93 -27.13 -1.12
CA THR A 228 23.60 -25.87 -1.46
C THR A 228 23.90 -25.82 -2.96
N GLN A 229 23.74 -24.64 -3.55
CA GLN A 229 23.93 -24.33 -4.98
C GLN A 229 22.90 -24.98 -5.92
N ALA A 230 21.86 -25.64 -5.40
CA ALA A 230 20.82 -26.23 -6.23
C ALA A 230 19.94 -25.17 -6.89
N PHE A 231 19.55 -25.45 -8.14
CA PHE A 231 18.59 -24.65 -8.90
C PHE A 231 17.25 -25.36 -8.94
N TYR A 232 16.16 -24.62 -8.80
CA TYR A 232 14.81 -25.18 -8.84
C TYR A 232 14.01 -24.57 -9.98
N TYR A 233 13.32 -25.40 -10.75
CA TYR A 233 12.25 -24.89 -11.62
C TYR A 233 11.22 -24.17 -10.76
N PHE A 234 10.72 -23.01 -11.19
CA PHE A 234 9.69 -22.31 -10.42
C PHE A 234 8.63 -21.71 -11.30
N VAL A 235 9.01 -20.83 -12.23
CA VAL A 235 8.09 -20.30 -13.26
C VAL A 235 8.75 -20.45 -14.62
N LYS A 236 7.96 -20.86 -15.61
CA LYS A 236 8.30 -20.71 -17.03
C LYS A 236 7.52 -19.54 -17.59
N PHE A 237 8.08 -18.86 -18.57
CA PHE A 237 7.30 -17.89 -19.35
C PHE A 237 7.64 -17.96 -20.83
N GLU A 238 6.64 -17.69 -21.64
CA GLU A 238 6.74 -17.52 -23.08
C GLU A 238 6.69 -16.03 -23.40
N LYS A 239 7.69 -15.53 -24.13
CA LYS A 239 7.66 -14.20 -24.74
C LYS A 239 7.29 -14.33 -26.21
N VAL A 240 6.30 -13.54 -26.63
CA VAL A 240 5.87 -13.44 -28.03
C VAL A 240 5.74 -11.97 -28.41
N THR A 241 6.29 -11.60 -29.56
CA THR A 241 6.14 -10.29 -30.18
C THR A 241 5.17 -10.42 -31.37
N ASP A 242 4.10 -9.64 -31.37
CA ASP A 242 3.17 -9.61 -32.49
C ASP A 242 3.86 -8.99 -33.72
N ALA A 243 3.89 -9.72 -34.84
CA ALA A 243 4.59 -9.30 -36.05
C ALA A 243 3.92 -8.11 -36.78
N GLY A 244 2.65 -7.84 -36.50
CA GLY A 244 1.88 -6.75 -37.10
C GLY A 244 1.89 -5.47 -36.27
N THR A 245 1.81 -5.57 -34.95
CA THR A 245 1.78 -4.41 -34.03
C THR A 245 3.10 -4.13 -33.33
N GLY A 246 3.97 -5.14 -33.19
CA GLY A 246 5.19 -5.07 -32.38
C GLY A 246 4.93 -5.22 -30.87
N ASP A 247 3.69 -5.51 -30.45
CA ASP A 247 3.35 -5.65 -29.05
C ASP A 247 3.99 -6.92 -28.47
N VAL A 248 4.64 -6.77 -27.31
CA VAL A 248 5.24 -7.88 -26.58
C VAL A 248 4.25 -8.39 -25.54
N THR A 249 4.06 -9.70 -25.51
CA THR A 249 3.22 -10.38 -24.52
C THR A 249 4.01 -11.45 -23.80
N TYR A 250 3.71 -11.61 -22.51
CA TYR A 250 4.28 -12.62 -21.64
C TYR A 250 3.18 -13.55 -21.15
N LYS A 251 3.42 -14.86 -21.27
CA LYS A 251 2.56 -15.87 -20.66
C LYS A 251 3.36 -16.66 -19.67
N THR A 252 3.05 -16.52 -18.39
CA THR A 252 3.74 -17.24 -17.31
C THR A 252 3.02 -18.55 -17.00
N THR A 253 3.74 -19.50 -16.42
CA THR A 253 3.22 -20.79 -15.99
C THR A 253 4.01 -21.27 -14.79
N LYS A 254 3.32 -21.50 -13.67
CA LYS A 254 3.91 -22.17 -12.51
C LYS A 254 4.33 -23.58 -12.90
N VAL A 255 5.54 -23.95 -12.53
CA VAL A 255 6.06 -25.32 -12.61
C VAL A 255 6.42 -25.82 -11.22
N ALA A 256 6.44 -27.14 -11.05
CA ALA A 256 6.80 -27.75 -9.78
C ALA A 256 8.25 -27.37 -9.41
N ALA A 257 8.47 -27.12 -8.12
CA ALA A 257 9.79 -26.86 -7.55
C ALA A 257 10.67 -28.11 -7.53
N GLU A 258 11.17 -28.50 -8.69
CA GLU A 258 12.07 -29.65 -8.87
C GLU A 258 13.51 -29.18 -9.14
N SER A 259 14.48 -29.86 -8.54
CA SER A 259 15.90 -29.57 -8.77
C SER A 259 16.25 -29.80 -10.23
N VAL A 260 16.90 -28.82 -10.85
CA VAL A 260 17.26 -28.85 -12.27
C VAL A 260 18.57 -29.63 -12.49
N PHE A 261 19.56 -29.41 -11.62
CA PHE A 261 20.88 -30.04 -11.62
C PHE A 261 21.37 -30.26 -10.20
#